data_AF-A0A3E5AL06-F1
#
_entry.id   AF-A0A3E5AL06-F1
#
_cell.length_a   1.000
_cell.length_b   1.000
_cell.length_c   1.000
_cell.angle_alpha   90.00
_cell.angle_beta   90.00
_cell.angle_gamma   90.00
#
_symmetry.space_group_name_H-M   'P 1'
#
loop_
_entity.id
_entity.type
_entity.pdbx_description
1 polymer ?
#
loop_
_entity_poly.entity_id
_entity_poly.type
_entity_poly.pdbx_seq_one_letter_code
_entity_poly.pdbx_strand_id
1 'polypeptide(L)' 'MIKLGEVYNVIDDQTLQIKSLDDDELYEIKGSILAIADIRDSMEDESNSTVRFIEYDDEQMEMVV' A
#
# COMPACT_ATOMS: atom_id res chain seq x y z
N MET A 1 -0.64 3.90 15.33
CA MET A 1 -2.12 4.00 15.19
C MET A 1 -2.49 3.47 13.82
N ILE A 2 -3.52 2.62 13.70
CA ILE A 2 -3.87 2.04 12.41
C ILE A 2 -4.68 3.04 11.58
N LYS A 3 -4.24 3.27 10.34
CA LYS A 3 -4.85 4.14 9.34
C LYS A 3 -5.06 3.39 8.03
N LEU A 4 -5.82 4.00 7.13
CA LEU A 4 -6.10 3.48 5.78
C LEU A 4 -5.42 4.34 4.72
N GLY A 5 -4.76 3.68 3.77
CA GLY A 5 -4.16 4.33 2.62
C GLY A 5 -4.56 3.65 1.31
N GLU A 6 -4.69 4.46 0.26
CA GLU A 6 -4.83 3.97 -1.11
C GLU A 6 -3.45 3.63 -1.68
N VAL A 7 -3.28 2.44 -2.26
CA VAL A 7 -2.02 2.07 -2.93
C VAL A 7 -1.85 2.92 -4.18
N TYR A 8 -0.77 3.69 -4.21
CA TYR A 8 -0.44 4.58 -5.31
C TYR A 8 0.62 3.97 -6.23
N ASN A 9 1.66 3.36 -5.65
CA ASN A 9 2.74 2.71 -6.39
C ASN A 9 3.43 1.62 -5.56
N VAL A 10 4.02 0.64 -6.24
CA VAL A 10 4.95 -0.32 -5.62
C VAL A 10 6.38 0.13 -5.93
N ILE A 11 7.16 0.44 -4.90
CA ILE A 11 8.54 0.94 -5.08
C ILE A 11 9.50 -0.24 -5.27
N ASP A 12 9.41 -1.22 -4.38
CA ASP A 12 10.23 -2.44 -4.41
C ASP A 12 9.44 -3.61 -3.80
N ASP A 13 10.10 -4.74 -3.52
CA ASP A 13 9.44 -5.96 -3.02
C ASP A 13 9.07 -5.89 -1.52
N GLN A 14 9.47 -4.83 -0.83
CA GLN A 14 9.24 -4.59 0.60
C GLN A 14 8.64 -3.22 0.90
N THR A 15 8.59 -2.31 -0.08
CA THR A 15 8.11 -0.93 0.10
C THR A 15 6.98 -0.57 -0.87
N LEU A 16 5.92 0.02 -0.33
CA LEU A 16 4.78 0.58 -1.06
C LEU A 16 4.70 2.08 -0.84
N GLN A 17 4.24 2.79 -1.85
CA GLN A 17 3.76 4.16 -1.71
C GLN A 17 2.24 4.15 -1.62
N ILE A 18 1.71 4.75 -0.57
CA ILE A 18 0.27 4.94 -0.35
C ILE A 18 -0.08 6.41 -0.28
N LYS A 19 -1.33 6.73 -0.59
CA LYS A 19 -1.96 8.00 -0.28
C LYS A 19 -2.85 7.86 0.95
N SER A 20 -2.55 8.61 2.01
CA SER A 20 -3.37 8.63 3.23
C SER A 20 -4.78 9.15 2.92
N LEU A 21 -5.80 8.49 3.46
CA LEU A 21 -7.18 8.95 3.35
C LEU A 21 -7.53 10.05 4.36
N ASP A 22 -6.70 10.25 5.39
CA ASP A 22 -6.95 11.26 6.44
C ASP A 22 -6.48 12.66 6.02
N ASP A 23 -5.32 12.72 5.36
CA ASP A 23 -4.60 13.96 5.07
C ASP A 23 -4.24 14.14 3.59
N ASP A 24 -4.60 13.18 2.72
CA ASP A 24 -4.33 13.19 1.28
C ASP A 24 -2.83 13.24 0.89
N GLU A 25 -1.89 13.06 1.84
CA GLU A 25 -0.45 13.01 1.56
C GLU A 25 0.03 11.59 1.17
N LEU A 26 1.20 11.53 0.53
CA LEU A 26 1.84 10.28 0.13
C LEU A 26 2.85 9.82 1.18
N TYR A 27 2.76 8.56 1.58
CA TYR A 27 3.66 7.93 2.53
C TYR A 27 4.27 6.67 1.93
N GLU A 28 5.52 6.40 2.32
CA GLU A 28 6.20 5.15 2.01
C GLU A 28 6.09 4.23 3.23
N ILE A 29 5.52 3.05 3.04
CA ILE A 29 5.37 2.07 4.09
C ILE A 29 6.01 0.75 3.70
N LYS A 30 6.42 -0.03 4.69
CA LYS A 30 6.95 -1.38 4.47
C LYS A 30 5.86 -2.44 4.56
N GLY A 31 6.04 -3.52 3.83
CA GLY A 31 5.13 -4.66 3.86
C GLY A 31 5.88 -5.98 3.73
N SER A 32 5.14 -7.07 3.91
CA SER A 32 5.66 -8.40 3.65
C SER A 32 5.80 -8.62 2.14
N ILE A 33 6.88 -9.31 1.73
CA ILE A 33 7.16 -9.61 0.31
C ILE A 33 5.97 -10.27 -0.39
N LEU A 34 5.29 -11.20 0.29
CA LEU A 34 4.11 -11.88 -0.24
C LEU A 34 2.95 -10.89 -0.49
N ALA A 35 2.64 -10.03 0.48
CA ALA A 35 1.55 -9.06 0.35
C ALA A 35 1.83 -8.04 -0.76
N ILE A 36 3.07 -7.59 -0.88
CA ILE A 36 3.49 -6.64 -1.92
C ILE A 36 3.50 -7.29 -3.30
N ALA A 37 3.90 -8.56 -3.40
CA ALA A 37 3.82 -9.31 -4.65
C ALA A 37 2.36 -9.46 -5.12
N ASP A 38 1.44 -9.80 -4.21
CA ASP A 38 0.00 -9.89 -4.54
C ASP A 38 -0.57 -8.54 -4.99
N ILE A 39 -0.15 -7.44 -4.35
CA ILE A 39 -0.55 -6.08 -4.75
C ILE A 39 0.00 -5.74 -6.13
N ARG A 40 1.28 -6.03 -6.39
CA ARG A 40 1.92 -5.76 -7.68
C ARG A 40 1.22 -6.51 -8.81
N ASP A 41 1.01 -7.82 -8.65
CA ASP A 41 0.30 -8.65 -9.63
C ASP A 41 -1.11 -8.12 -9.89
N SER A 42 -1.82 -7.72 -8.82
CA SER A 42 -3.15 -7.11 -8.92
C SER A 42 -3.17 -5.75 -9.63
N MET A 43 -2.08 -4.98 -9.58
CA MET A 43 -1.96 -3.67 -10.27
C MET A 43 -1.54 -3.82 -11.74
N GLU A 44 -0.80 -4.88 -12.07
CA GLU A 44 -0.39 -5.20 -13.45
C GLU A 44 -1.53 -5.82 -14.27
N ASP A 45 -2.55 -6.38 -13.61
CA ASP A 45 -3.76 -6.82 -14.30
C ASP A 45 -4.58 -5.61 -14.77
N GLU A 46 -4.37 -5.20 -16.02
CA GLU A 46 -5.09 -4.08 -16.67
C GLU A 46 -6.61 -4.26 -16.70
N SER A 47 -7.13 -5.48 -16.47
CA SER A 47 -8.57 -5.72 -16.34
C SER A 47 -9.11 -5.26 -14.97
N ASN A 48 -8.22 -4.95 -14.03
CA ASN A 48 -8.52 -4.69 -12.64
C ASN A 48 -8.00 -3.32 -12.20
N SER A 49 -8.50 -2.24 -12.82
CA SER A 49 -8.29 -0.86 -12.36
C SER A 49 -9.01 -0.53 -11.04
N THR A 50 -9.15 -1.50 -10.14
CA THR A 50 -9.79 -1.32 -8.84
C THR A 50 -8.80 -0.70 -7.88
N VAL A 51 -9.14 0.48 -7.36
CA VAL A 51 -8.42 1.14 -6.27
C VAL A 51 -8.22 0.16 -5.10
N ARG A 52 -6.98 0.02 -4.62
CA ARG A 52 -6.63 -0.86 -3.51
C ARG A 52 -6.42 -0.04 -2.25
N PHE A 53 -7.06 -0.46 -1.17
CA PHE A 53 -6.89 0.13 0.15
C PHE A 53 -6.15 -0.85 1.05
N ILE A 54 -5.25 -0.31 1.85
CA ILE A 54 -4.46 -1.08 2.80
C ILE A 54 -4.47 -0.42 4.17
N GLU A 55 -4.48 -1.24 5.21
CA GLU A 55 -4.30 -0.79 6.58
C GLU A 55 -2.81 -0.72 6.90
N TYR A 56 -2.38 0.36 7.54
CA TYR A 56 -1.00 0.56 7.94
C TYR A 56 -0.90 1.19 9.32
N ASP A 57 0.16 0.86 10.05
CA ASP A 57 0.51 1.50 11.30
C ASP A 57 1.29 2.78 11.00
N ASP A 58 0.65 3.93 11.22
CA ASP A 58 1.21 5.27 11.00
C ASP A 58 2.45 5.56 11.85
N GLU A 59 2.63 4.86 12.97
CA GLU A 59 3.78 5.08 13.85
C GLU A 59 5.01 4.30 13.38
N GLN A 60 4.80 3.12 12.80
CA GLN A 60 5.87 2.24 12.33
C GLN A 60 6.12 2.38 10.83
N MET A 61 5.19 2.99 10.09
CA MET A 61 5.15 3.03 8.63
C MET A 61 5.21 1.62 8.05
N GLU A 62 4.39 0.72 8.58
CA GLU A 62 4.32 -0.68 8.16
C GLU A 62 2.88 -1.12 7.92
N MET A 63 2.69 -1.97 6.92
CA MET A 63 1.43 -2.58 6.56
C MET A 63 0.97 -3.52 7.67
N VAL A 64 -0.31 -3.44 8.01
CA VAL A 64 -0.95 -4.36 8.95
C VAL A 64 -1.63 -5.45 8.15
N VAL A 65 -1.14 -6.69 8.30
CA VAL A 65 -1.58 -7.90 7.62
C VAL A 65 -2.10 -8.92 8.61
#